data_AF-A0A4Y9XPI8-F1
#
_entry.id   AF-A0A4Y9XPI8-F1
#
_cell.length_a   1.000
_cell.length_b   1.000
_cell.length_c   1.000
_cell.angle_alpha   90.00
_cell.angle_beta   90.00
_cell.angle_gamma   90.00
#
_symmetry.space_group_name_H-M   'P 1'
#
loop_
_entity.id
_entity.type
_entity.pdbx_description
1 polymer ?
#
loop_
_entity_poly.entity_id
_entity_poly.type
_entity_poly.pdbx_seq_one_letter_code
_entity_poly.pdbx_strand_id
1 'polypeptide(L)'
;MDEDGLADEFYGFLTQFYSVFPELVKKKLFITGESYAGMYIPYIATRILQATAAEQAALPLALQGLLINDGVYSSFVVDQEAPAAQFAKANQQALGLSDSEVARFANLSASCGYDDMLAQVTYPPKAKILLPGNSEAIPSNCEIWGDMAQDGYGSNPCFNVYRYTDKCPEPSDDPLGTYFSVSTFMRSDLQETLHIPNAGEFLECSNVFPNGDFSPYSERLLPDLLAKLPRGITLWHGLLDALLLNMGDRLTIQNLTWNGAQGFSAPPTTPLVVGGSQKGVYHSERNLTYVEVDGAGHMIPEDQPETALHVLQAVLVSLFVCIRLHLPERAEAPQRESSSPVNELRALSGDRPSRFNYILNNIPSIIISFMSTHESTQPTGSGQGSGQSQHTFEGQAADTTTLTAFNQDVVSTCQTIVQKFREGLSDEQRYQAAEVYLNMLEEFAKREKVAVAHGQQSSTDSHTIDTPVEAAQPDQSAEAQPP
;
A
#
# COMPACT_ATOMS: atom_id res chain seq x y z
N MET A 1 15.71 27.86 -6.68
CA MET A 1 15.24 26.69 -7.41
C MET A 1 14.01 26.23 -6.68
N ASP A 2 13.00 25.85 -7.43
CA ASP A 2 11.70 25.32 -7.02
C ASP A 2 11.50 23.99 -7.76
N GLU A 3 10.38 23.31 -7.55
CA GLU A 3 10.13 21.98 -8.08
C GLU A 3 9.85 21.97 -9.58
N ASP A 4 9.39 23.10 -10.15
CA ASP A 4 9.37 23.29 -11.60
C ASP A 4 10.80 23.28 -12.16
N GLY A 5 11.73 24.00 -11.54
CA GLY A 5 13.16 23.95 -11.88
C GLY A 5 13.80 22.56 -11.65
N LEU A 6 13.48 21.91 -10.54
CA LEU A 6 13.96 20.55 -10.23
C LEU A 6 13.43 19.54 -11.26
N ALA A 7 12.18 19.68 -11.68
CA ALA A 7 11.57 18.83 -12.70
C ALA A 7 12.21 19.06 -14.09
N ASP A 8 12.59 20.29 -14.42
CA ASP A 8 13.38 20.61 -15.62
C ASP A 8 14.77 19.94 -15.58
N GLU A 9 15.50 20.02 -14.46
CA GLU A 9 16.79 19.32 -14.31
C GLU A 9 16.64 17.80 -14.34
N PHE A 10 15.61 17.24 -13.71
CA PHE A 10 15.32 15.80 -13.77
C PHE A 10 14.98 15.35 -15.19
N TYR A 11 14.24 16.15 -15.96
CA TYR A 11 13.98 15.89 -17.38
C TYR A 11 15.28 15.96 -18.22
N GLY A 12 16.17 16.89 -17.90
CA GLY A 12 17.53 16.98 -18.47
C GLY A 12 18.41 15.77 -18.11
N PHE A 13 18.30 15.24 -16.90
CA PHE A 13 18.93 13.99 -16.49
C PHE A 13 18.38 12.80 -17.28
N LEU A 14 17.06 12.64 -17.38
CA LEU A 14 16.43 11.56 -18.16
C LEU A 14 16.88 11.60 -19.63
N THR A 15 16.95 12.79 -20.22
CA THR A 15 17.44 12.99 -21.59
C THR A 15 18.86 12.45 -21.76
N GLN A 16 19.76 12.74 -20.82
CA GLN A 16 21.13 12.23 -20.84
C GLN A 16 21.20 10.73 -20.55
N PHE A 17 20.50 10.25 -19.53
CA PHE A 17 20.44 8.84 -19.14
C PHE A 17 20.00 7.94 -20.30
N TYR A 18 18.91 8.30 -20.97
CA TYR A 18 18.42 7.55 -22.13
C TYR A 18 19.27 7.72 -23.40
N SER A 19 20.13 8.75 -23.48
CA SER A 19 21.16 8.83 -24.54
C SER A 19 22.27 7.79 -24.35
N VAL A 20 22.57 7.42 -23.10
CA VAL A 20 23.55 6.37 -22.73
C VAL A 20 22.91 4.97 -22.80
N PHE A 21 21.64 4.84 -22.40
CA PHE A 21 20.87 3.59 -22.36
C PHE A 21 19.63 3.62 -23.29
N PRO A 22 19.81 3.77 -24.62
CA PRO A 22 18.70 3.94 -25.57
C PRO A 22 17.77 2.73 -25.68
N GLU A 23 18.22 1.54 -25.29
CA GLU A 23 17.40 0.33 -25.20
C GLU A 23 16.30 0.43 -24.13
N LEU A 24 16.49 1.28 -23.11
CA LEU A 24 15.51 1.50 -22.04
C LEU A 24 14.38 2.45 -22.44
N VAL A 25 14.53 3.29 -23.47
CA VAL A 25 13.49 4.24 -23.94
C VAL A 25 12.19 3.52 -24.31
N LYS A 26 12.28 2.28 -24.79
CA LYS A 26 11.13 1.45 -25.19
C LYS A 26 10.40 0.82 -23.99
N LYS A 27 10.91 0.99 -22.76
CA LYS A 27 10.29 0.46 -21.54
C LYS A 27 9.21 1.42 -21.06
N LYS A 28 8.34 0.88 -20.21
CA LYS A 28 7.35 1.64 -19.47
C LYS A 28 8.05 2.40 -18.35
N LEU A 29 7.87 3.71 -18.28
CA LEU A 29 8.40 4.54 -17.20
C LEU A 29 7.37 4.61 -16.06
N PHE A 30 7.84 4.38 -14.85
CA PHE A 30 7.14 4.66 -13.60
C PHE A 30 8.07 5.53 -12.76
N ILE A 31 7.51 6.41 -11.92
CA ILE A 31 8.28 7.24 -11.01
C ILE A 31 7.79 6.94 -9.61
N THR A 32 8.72 6.61 -8.72
CA THR A 32 8.43 6.14 -7.37
C THR A 32 9.37 6.79 -6.36
N GLY A 33 8.91 6.99 -5.14
CA GLY A 33 9.70 7.57 -4.06
C GLY A 33 8.86 7.77 -2.81
N GLU A 34 9.45 8.46 -1.83
CA GLU A 34 8.96 8.55 -0.46
C GLU A 34 9.05 9.98 0.09
N SER A 35 8.31 10.30 1.14
CA SER A 35 8.50 11.52 1.92
C SER A 35 8.30 12.78 1.06
N TYR A 36 9.26 13.70 1.06
CA TYR A 36 9.26 14.89 0.20
C TYR A 36 9.25 14.57 -1.32
N ALA A 37 9.46 13.32 -1.74
CA ALA A 37 9.18 12.93 -3.12
C ALA A 37 7.69 13.03 -3.48
N GLY A 38 6.78 13.14 -2.51
CA GLY A 38 5.40 13.57 -2.73
C GLY A 38 5.30 14.95 -3.40
N MET A 39 6.26 15.86 -3.16
CA MET A 39 6.39 17.11 -3.90
C MET A 39 7.05 16.86 -5.26
N TYR A 40 8.22 16.21 -5.28
CA TYR A 40 9.00 16.05 -6.52
C TYR A 40 8.27 15.26 -7.63
N ILE A 41 7.62 14.15 -7.28
CA ILE A 41 7.11 13.18 -8.26
C ILE A 41 5.97 13.76 -9.12
N PRO A 42 4.95 14.44 -8.57
CA PRO A 42 3.92 15.10 -9.36
C PRO A 42 4.47 16.22 -10.26
N TYR A 43 5.47 16.98 -9.82
CA TYR A 43 6.11 18.02 -10.65
C TYR A 43 6.92 17.39 -11.81
N ILE A 44 7.77 16.41 -11.54
CA ILE A 44 8.52 15.66 -12.56
C ILE A 44 7.56 15.00 -13.57
N ALA A 45 6.49 14.35 -13.09
CA ALA A 45 5.48 13.72 -13.95
C ALA A 45 4.75 14.76 -14.82
N THR A 46 4.38 15.91 -14.24
CA THR A 46 3.79 17.03 -14.96
C THR A 46 4.71 17.54 -16.06
N ARG A 47 6.00 17.75 -15.77
CA ARG A 47 7.00 18.23 -16.73
C ARG A 47 7.23 17.26 -17.89
N ILE A 48 7.21 15.95 -17.64
CA ILE A 48 7.27 14.93 -18.70
C ILE A 48 6.04 15.01 -19.61
N LEU A 49 4.83 15.15 -19.04
CA LEU A 49 3.59 15.25 -19.83
C LEU A 49 3.45 16.60 -20.56
N GLN A 50 4.13 17.64 -20.11
CA GLN A 50 4.19 18.97 -20.75
C GLN A 50 5.32 19.11 -21.79
N ALA A 51 6.18 18.09 -21.96
CA ALA A 51 7.23 18.10 -22.97
C ALA A 51 6.68 18.46 -24.36
N THR A 52 7.34 19.38 -25.06
CA THR A 52 6.94 19.83 -26.39
C THR A 52 6.98 18.70 -27.43
N ALA A 53 6.31 18.86 -28.56
CA ALA A 53 6.34 17.87 -29.63
C ALA A 53 7.77 17.56 -30.15
N ALA A 54 8.71 18.50 -30.03
CA ALA A 54 10.11 18.28 -30.37
C ALA A 54 10.84 17.46 -29.30
N GLU A 55 10.62 17.76 -28.01
CA GLU A 55 11.16 16.98 -26.89
C GLU A 55 10.59 15.55 -26.87
N GLN A 56 9.28 15.36 -27.06
CA GLN A 56 8.65 14.04 -27.15
C GLN A 56 9.17 13.21 -28.34
N ALA A 57 9.49 13.86 -29.47
CA ALA A 57 10.08 13.19 -30.62
C ALA A 57 11.55 12.78 -30.37
N ALA A 58 12.29 13.53 -29.55
CA ALA A 58 13.65 13.20 -29.16
C ALA A 58 13.70 12.15 -28.03
N LEU A 59 12.77 12.22 -27.08
CA LEU A 59 12.69 11.39 -25.89
C LEU A 59 11.24 10.92 -25.63
N PRO A 60 10.77 9.87 -26.33
CA PRO A 60 9.39 9.39 -26.26
C PRO A 60 9.12 8.57 -24.99
N LEU A 61 9.13 9.22 -23.82
CA LEU A 61 8.91 8.57 -22.52
C LEU A 61 7.48 8.03 -22.38
N ALA A 62 7.37 6.71 -22.22
CA ALA A 62 6.09 6.05 -21.96
C ALA A 62 5.73 6.07 -20.45
N LEU A 63 5.56 7.27 -19.87
CA LEU A 63 5.15 7.42 -18.47
C LEU A 63 3.80 6.75 -18.21
N GLN A 64 3.74 5.86 -17.22
CA GLN A 64 2.59 5.00 -16.95
C GLN A 64 1.82 5.44 -15.70
N GLY A 65 2.51 5.64 -14.58
CA GLY A 65 1.91 5.94 -13.29
C GLY A 65 2.95 6.18 -12.20
N LEU A 66 2.47 6.53 -11.02
CA LEU A 66 3.27 6.99 -9.88
C LEU A 66 3.00 6.12 -8.64
N LEU A 67 4.00 5.91 -7.79
CA LEU A 67 3.89 5.30 -6.46
C LEU A 67 4.60 6.20 -5.45
N ILE A 68 3.86 6.79 -4.52
CA ILE A 68 4.38 7.78 -3.56
C ILE A 68 4.13 7.24 -2.14
N ASN A 69 5.21 6.83 -1.47
CA ASN A 69 5.23 6.38 -0.09
C ASN A 69 5.21 7.56 0.87
N ASP A 70 4.43 7.47 1.95
CA ASP A 70 4.36 8.39 3.10
C ASP A 70 4.70 9.84 2.69
N GLY A 71 3.86 10.41 1.83
CA GLY A 71 4.26 11.50 0.95
C GLY A 71 3.83 12.88 1.40
N VAL A 72 4.75 13.85 1.43
CA VAL A 72 4.38 15.28 1.56
C VAL A 72 3.80 15.74 0.23
N TYR A 73 2.51 16.03 0.19
CA TYR A 73 1.86 16.60 -1.00
C TYR A 73 0.83 17.69 -0.68
N SER A 74 0.56 17.93 0.60
CA SER A 74 -0.26 19.01 1.11
C SER A 74 0.46 19.73 2.24
N SER A 75 -0.15 20.80 2.78
CA SER A 75 0.46 21.54 3.88
C SER A 75 0.65 20.70 5.14
N PHE A 76 1.67 21.01 5.93
CA PHE A 76 1.90 20.35 7.23
C PHE A 76 0.74 20.54 8.23
N VAL A 77 -0.15 21.52 8.02
CA VAL A 77 -1.45 21.59 8.71
C VAL A 77 -2.29 20.34 8.47
N VAL A 78 -2.27 19.80 7.25
CA VAL A 78 -2.99 18.59 6.83
C VAL A 78 -2.21 17.34 7.22
N ASP A 79 -0.93 17.27 6.86
CA ASP A 79 -0.15 16.04 6.91
C ASP A 79 0.45 15.75 8.31
N GLN A 80 0.51 16.75 9.20
CA GLN A 80 1.07 16.64 10.56
C GLN A 80 0.14 17.18 11.65
N GLU A 81 -0.19 18.48 11.63
CA GLU A 81 -0.75 19.17 12.81
C GLU A 81 -2.19 18.77 13.12
N ALA A 82 -3.08 18.81 12.12
CA ALA A 82 -4.49 18.54 12.37
C ALA A 82 -4.73 17.11 12.90
N PRO A 83 -4.08 16.04 12.38
CA PRO A 83 -4.28 14.70 12.91
C PRO A 83 -3.51 14.39 14.20
N ALA A 84 -2.52 15.20 14.60
CA ALA A 84 -1.61 14.88 15.71
C ALA A 84 -2.33 14.55 17.02
N ALA A 85 -3.36 15.31 17.41
CA ALA A 85 -4.11 15.04 18.65
C ALA A 85 -4.90 13.73 18.60
N GLN A 86 -5.47 13.37 17.44
CA GLN A 86 -6.15 12.08 17.25
C GLN A 86 -5.15 10.92 17.31
N PHE A 87 -4.00 11.08 16.67
CA PHE A 87 -2.92 10.09 16.66
C PHE A 87 -2.32 9.88 18.06
N ALA A 88 -1.96 10.97 18.75
CA ALA A 88 -1.44 10.97 20.12
C ALA A 88 -2.37 10.22 21.08
N LYS A 89 -3.69 10.43 20.94
CA LYS A 89 -4.72 9.74 21.73
C LYS A 89 -4.85 8.27 21.37
N ALA A 90 -4.84 7.92 20.09
CA ALA A 90 -4.93 6.53 19.63
C ALA A 90 -3.72 5.69 20.06
N ASN A 91 -2.54 6.31 20.05
CA ASN A 91 -1.26 5.65 20.29
C ASN A 91 -0.64 5.99 21.66
N GLN A 92 -1.43 6.56 22.59
CA GLN A 92 -0.99 7.12 23.89
C GLN A 92 -0.01 6.21 24.63
N GLN A 93 -0.35 4.92 24.79
CA GLN A 93 0.48 3.96 25.51
C GLN A 93 1.84 3.70 24.83
N ALA A 94 1.88 3.65 23.50
CA ALA A 94 3.08 3.35 22.74
C ALA A 94 4.01 4.56 22.61
N LEU A 95 3.43 5.76 22.53
CA LEU A 95 4.13 7.04 22.64
C LEU A 95 4.59 7.34 24.07
N GLY A 96 4.00 6.67 25.07
CA GLY A 96 4.34 6.85 26.49
C GLY A 96 3.79 8.16 27.08
N LEU A 97 2.67 8.66 26.54
CA LEU A 97 2.05 9.92 26.93
C LEU A 97 1.12 9.76 28.14
N SER A 98 1.14 10.74 29.03
CA SER A 98 0.21 10.89 30.15
C SER A 98 -1.18 11.35 29.71
N ASP A 99 -2.18 11.09 30.54
CA ASP A 99 -3.55 11.59 30.34
C ASP A 99 -3.59 13.13 30.25
N SER A 100 -2.68 13.82 30.95
CA SER A 100 -2.53 15.29 30.90
C SER A 100 -2.02 15.80 29.56
N GLU A 101 -1.08 15.11 28.92
CA GLU A 101 -0.55 15.49 27.61
C GLU A 101 -1.58 15.21 26.52
N VAL A 102 -2.25 14.05 26.55
CA VAL A 102 -3.36 13.76 25.62
C VAL A 102 -4.53 14.74 25.79
N ALA A 103 -4.88 15.14 27.02
CA ALA A 103 -5.87 16.17 27.26
C ALA A 103 -5.42 17.56 26.76
N ARG A 104 -4.13 17.89 26.87
CA ARG A 104 -3.52 19.11 26.33
C ARG A 104 -3.64 19.14 24.81
N PHE A 105 -3.27 18.07 24.11
CA PHE A 105 -3.40 17.97 22.65
C PHE A 105 -4.85 18.07 22.18
N ALA A 106 -5.79 17.41 22.86
CA ALA A 106 -7.22 17.50 22.53
C ALA A 106 -7.75 18.94 22.68
N ASN A 107 -7.36 19.66 23.75
CA ASN A 107 -7.75 21.05 23.95
C ASN A 107 -7.14 21.98 22.87
N LEU A 108 -5.87 21.76 22.49
CA LEU A 108 -5.22 22.50 21.42
C LEU A 108 -5.95 22.27 20.08
N SER A 109 -6.20 21.01 19.70
CA SER A 109 -6.88 20.61 18.47
C SER A 109 -8.25 21.29 18.31
N ALA A 110 -9.06 21.28 19.37
CA ALA A 110 -10.34 21.99 19.40
C ALA A 110 -10.15 23.51 19.27
N SER A 111 -9.18 24.12 19.96
CA SER A 111 -8.94 25.57 19.92
C SER A 111 -8.37 26.06 18.59
N CYS A 112 -7.63 25.21 17.88
CA CYS A 112 -7.02 25.47 16.59
C CYS A 112 -7.96 25.15 15.40
N GLY A 113 -9.16 24.60 15.66
CA GLY A 113 -10.13 24.22 14.64
C GLY A 113 -9.79 22.94 13.87
N TYR A 114 -8.80 22.16 14.35
CA TYR A 114 -8.42 20.90 13.71
C TYR A 114 -9.49 19.82 13.89
N ASP A 115 -10.21 19.81 15.01
CA ASP A 115 -11.39 18.94 15.21
C ASP A 115 -12.47 19.21 14.14
N ASP A 116 -12.75 20.48 13.84
CA ASP A 116 -13.72 20.89 12.81
C ASP A 116 -13.22 20.57 11.39
N MET A 117 -11.91 20.60 11.16
CA MET A 117 -11.28 20.18 9.90
C MET A 117 -11.40 18.66 9.69
N LEU A 118 -11.03 17.86 10.69
CA LEU A 118 -11.15 16.40 10.66
C LEU A 118 -12.62 15.94 10.51
N ALA A 119 -13.56 16.62 11.17
CA ALA A 119 -14.99 16.29 11.10
C ALA A 119 -15.62 16.47 9.70
N GLN A 120 -14.96 17.18 8.78
CA GLN A 120 -15.41 17.31 7.38
C GLN A 120 -15.10 16.07 6.53
N VAL A 121 -14.17 15.21 6.96
CA VAL A 121 -13.78 13.97 6.26
C VAL A 121 -14.96 13.00 6.26
N THR A 122 -15.61 12.91 5.10
CA THR A 122 -16.83 12.13 4.89
C THR A 122 -16.75 11.33 3.59
N TYR A 123 -17.45 10.21 3.54
CA TYR A 123 -17.46 9.28 2.39
C TYR A 123 -18.92 9.03 1.95
N PRO A 124 -19.33 9.48 0.74
CA PRO A 124 -18.64 10.45 -0.11
C PRO A 124 -18.51 11.83 0.56
N PRO A 125 -17.56 12.69 0.12
CA PRO A 125 -17.47 14.06 0.61
C PRO A 125 -18.72 14.87 0.30
N LYS A 126 -19.05 15.80 1.21
CA LYS A 126 -20.18 16.73 1.06
C LYS A 126 -19.80 18.05 0.41
N ALA A 127 -18.56 18.50 0.63
CA ALA A 127 -17.99 19.75 0.12
C ALA A 127 -16.46 19.71 0.26
N LYS A 128 -15.75 20.69 -0.31
CA LYS A 128 -14.33 20.94 -0.06
C LYS A 128 -14.07 21.11 1.44
N ILE A 129 -12.96 20.55 1.92
CA ILE A 129 -12.52 20.67 3.31
C ILE A 129 -11.90 22.06 3.49
N LEU A 130 -12.40 22.79 4.49
CA LEU A 130 -11.88 24.10 4.86
C LEU A 130 -10.82 23.95 5.95
N LEU A 131 -9.61 24.48 5.67
CA LEU A 131 -8.55 24.63 6.66
C LEU A 131 -8.92 25.69 7.71
N PRO A 132 -8.44 25.58 8.96
CA PRO A 132 -8.58 26.64 9.95
C PRO A 132 -8.07 27.99 9.44
N GLY A 133 -8.89 29.03 9.60
CA GLY A 133 -8.59 30.37 9.09
C GLY A 133 -8.45 30.47 7.55
N ASN A 134 -8.73 29.40 6.79
CA ASN A 134 -8.40 29.27 5.37
C ASN A 134 -6.90 29.57 5.10
N SER A 135 -6.03 28.99 5.92
CA SER A 135 -4.58 29.21 5.93
C SER A 135 -3.81 27.89 6.00
N GLU A 136 -2.71 27.81 5.24
CA GLU A 136 -1.72 26.72 5.32
C GLU A 136 -0.59 27.03 6.31
N ALA A 137 -0.52 28.28 6.81
CA ALA A 137 0.42 28.66 7.85
C ALA A 137 -0.05 28.14 9.22
N ILE A 138 0.85 27.44 9.93
CA ILE A 138 0.65 26.92 11.27
C ILE A 138 0.78 28.09 12.28
N PRO A 139 -0.24 28.40 13.10
CA PRO A 139 -0.08 29.32 14.21
C PRO A 139 0.83 28.71 15.28
N SER A 140 1.73 29.51 15.87
CA SER A 140 2.70 29.01 16.88
C SER A 140 2.09 28.49 18.19
N ASN A 141 0.76 28.56 18.35
CA ASN A 141 0.01 27.98 19.45
C ASN A 141 -0.75 26.70 19.03
N CYS A 142 -0.44 26.15 17.85
CA CYS A 142 -1.09 25.03 17.20
C CYS A 142 -0.09 24.00 16.65
N GLU A 143 1.18 24.04 17.10
CA GLU A 143 2.26 23.10 16.77
C GLU A 143 2.12 21.80 17.62
N ILE A 144 0.98 21.12 17.49
CA ILE A 144 0.61 19.93 18.26
C ILE A 144 1.54 18.76 17.92
N TRP A 145 1.93 18.62 16.64
CA TRP A 145 2.84 17.58 16.19
C TRP A 145 4.23 17.73 16.82
N GLY A 146 4.76 18.97 16.84
CA GLY A 146 6.06 19.28 17.45
C GLY A 146 6.08 18.96 18.95
N ASP A 147 5.04 19.39 19.67
CA ASP A 147 4.89 19.05 21.10
C ASP A 147 4.72 17.54 21.34
N MET A 148 3.96 16.83 20.50
CA MET A 148 3.76 15.38 20.59
C MET A 148 5.08 14.62 20.40
N ALA A 149 5.87 15.01 19.40
CA ALA A 149 7.19 14.43 19.17
C ALA A 149 8.13 14.71 20.34
N GLN A 150 8.14 15.94 20.88
CA GLN A 150 8.96 16.34 22.01
C GLN A 150 8.62 15.56 23.31
N ASP A 151 7.33 15.37 23.61
CA ASP A 151 6.89 14.55 24.74
C ASP A 151 7.25 13.06 24.51
N GLY A 152 7.15 12.57 23.27
CA GLY A 152 7.57 11.22 22.86
C GLY A 152 9.06 10.96 23.10
N TYR A 153 9.94 11.88 22.68
CA TYR A 153 11.38 11.86 23.00
C TYR A 153 11.66 11.94 24.51
N GLY A 154 10.84 12.70 25.26
CA GLY A 154 10.94 12.79 26.72
C GLY A 154 10.58 11.49 27.44
N SER A 155 9.63 10.72 26.90
CA SER A 155 9.16 9.44 27.47
C SER A 155 10.02 8.25 27.05
N ASN A 156 10.60 8.29 25.84
CA ASN A 156 11.33 7.19 25.23
C ASN A 156 12.62 7.68 24.53
N PRO A 157 13.82 7.38 25.06
CA PRO A 157 15.07 7.86 24.48
C PRO A 157 15.46 7.20 23.14
N CYS A 158 14.74 6.17 22.70
CA CYS A 158 14.83 5.61 21.35
C CYS A 158 13.49 5.79 20.60
N PHE A 159 12.81 6.92 20.83
CA PHE A 159 11.66 7.33 20.02
C PHE A 159 12.14 7.75 18.64
N ASN A 160 11.45 7.26 17.62
CA ASN A 160 11.74 7.53 16.23
C ASN A 160 10.46 8.02 15.56
N VAL A 161 10.45 9.25 15.03
CA VAL A 161 9.27 9.79 14.33
C VAL A 161 8.90 8.96 13.10
N TYR A 162 9.89 8.35 12.44
CA TYR A 162 9.64 7.48 11.27
C TYR A 162 9.00 6.14 11.65
N ARG A 163 9.12 5.70 12.92
CA ARG A 163 8.50 4.46 13.43
C ARG A 163 8.27 4.55 14.94
N TYR A 164 7.15 5.14 15.37
CA TYR A 164 6.95 5.56 16.78
C TYR A 164 7.00 4.44 17.83
N THR A 165 6.87 3.19 17.39
CA THR A 165 6.92 2.00 18.26
C THR A 165 8.33 1.60 18.67
N ASP A 166 9.38 2.21 18.11
CA ASP A 166 10.78 1.93 18.47
C ASP A 166 11.05 2.12 19.97
N LYS A 167 11.89 1.25 20.55
CA LYS A 167 12.24 1.21 21.98
C LYS A 167 13.69 0.81 22.16
N CYS A 168 14.28 1.22 23.28
CA CYS A 168 15.64 0.87 23.64
C CYS A 168 15.77 -0.58 24.19
N PRO A 169 16.93 -1.24 23.99
CA PRO A 169 17.95 -0.86 23.03
C PRO A 169 17.39 -0.97 21.62
N GLU A 170 17.71 0.00 20.76
CA GLU A 170 17.48 -0.16 19.32
C GLU A 170 18.11 -1.49 18.89
N PRO A 171 17.39 -2.32 18.09
CA PRO A 171 18.00 -3.50 17.51
C PRO A 171 19.31 -3.08 16.81
N SER A 172 20.42 -3.72 17.14
CA SER A 172 21.76 -3.40 16.60
C SER A 172 21.93 -3.71 15.11
N ASP A 173 20.81 -3.89 14.43
CA ASP A 173 20.59 -4.85 13.36
C ASP A 173 19.74 -4.19 12.26
N ASP A 174 20.00 -2.91 11.95
CA ASP A 174 20.08 -2.59 10.53
C ASP A 174 21.46 -3.09 10.05
N PRO A 175 21.53 -4.26 9.37
CA PRO A 175 22.78 -4.75 8.81
C PRO A 175 23.34 -3.83 7.72
N LEU A 176 22.54 -2.88 7.19
CA LEU A 176 22.93 -1.89 6.18
C LEU A 176 23.44 -0.58 6.80
N GLY A 177 23.14 -0.24 8.05
CA GLY A 177 23.53 1.04 8.66
C GLY A 177 25.05 1.22 8.75
N THR A 178 25.80 0.11 8.81
CA THR A 178 27.26 0.13 8.66
C THR A 178 27.73 0.31 7.21
N TYR A 179 26.97 -0.20 6.23
CA TYR A 179 27.22 -0.03 4.79
C TYR A 179 26.90 1.38 4.29
N PHE A 180 25.83 2.01 4.79
CA PHE A 180 25.48 3.40 4.44
C PHE A 180 26.15 4.44 5.34
N SER A 181 26.86 4.02 6.40
CA SER A 181 27.66 4.94 7.21
C SER A 181 28.60 5.77 6.33
N VAL A 182 28.76 7.05 6.68
CA VAL A 182 29.66 8.01 6.02
C VAL A 182 31.05 7.40 5.79
N SER A 183 31.55 6.62 6.77
CA SER A 183 32.85 5.95 6.69
C SER A 183 32.98 4.94 5.55
N THR A 184 31.88 4.30 5.13
CA THR A 184 31.87 3.35 4.01
C THR A 184 31.87 4.08 2.67
N PHE A 185 31.12 5.16 2.49
CA PHE A 185 31.14 5.97 1.25
C PHE A 185 32.40 6.82 1.08
N MET A 186 33.11 7.16 2.17
CA MET A 186 34.44 7.76 2.11
C MET A 186 35.53 6.82 1.58
N ARG A 187 35.23 5.52 1.39
CA ARG A 187 36.21 4.57 0.84
C ARG A 187 36.54 4.88 -0.61
N SER A 188 37.82 5.14 -0.89
CA SER A 188 38.30 5.43 -2.24
C SER A 188 38.05 4.31 -3.24
N ASP A 189 38.13 3.03 -2.81
CA ASP A 189 37.88 1.88 -3.69
C ASP A 189 36.39 1.76 -4.07
N LEU A 190 35.48 2.13 -3.17
CA LEU A 190 34.06 2.25 -3.49
C LEU A 190 33.80 3.44 -4.43
N GLN A 191 34.42 4.60 -4.19
CA GLN A 191 34.29 5.77 -5.06
C GLN A 191 34.83 5.52 -6.48
N GLU A 192 35.96 4.81 -6.62
CA GLU A 192 36.49 4.38 -7.92
C GLU A 192 35.54 3.41 -8.62
N THR A 193 34.97 2.45 -7.88
CA THR A 193 34.00 1.46 -8.39
C THR A 193 32.70 2.14 -8.86
N LEU A 194 32.23 3.16 -8.14
CA LEU A 194 31.06 3.97 -8.49
C LEU A 194 31.37 5.10 -9.49
N HIS A 195 32.60 5.16 -10.03
CA HIS A 195 33.06 6.13 -11.02
C HIS A 195 33.01 7.60 -10.57
N ILE A 196 33.14 7.85 -9.27
CA ILE A 196 33.16 9.16 -8.62
C ILE A 196 34.45 9.39 -7.79
N PRO A 197 35.66 9.14 -8.34
CA PRO A 197 36.90 9.17 -7.56
C PRO A 197 37.20 10.57 -7.00
N ASN A 198 37.45 10.65 -5.70
CA ASN A 198 37.68 11.89 -4.94
C ASN A 198 36.43 12.80 -4.83
N ALA A 199 35.22 12.25 -4.91
CA ALA A 199 33.99 13.02 -4.72
C ALA A 199 33.83 13.59 -3.29
N GLY A 200 34.60 13.08 -2.33
CA GLY A 200 34.64 13.58 -0.96
C GLY A 200 33.77 12.78 0.00
N GLU A 201 33.05 13.47 0.87
CA GLU A 201 32.15 12.90 1.87
C GLU A 201 30.73 12.76 1.27
N PHE A 202 30.08 11.62 1.48
CA PHE A 202 28.67 11.44 1.16
C PHE A 202 27.83 11.85 2.37
N LEU A 203 26.83 12.70 2.13
CA LEU A 203 25.81 13.07 3.10
C LEU A 203 24.48 12.53 2.59
N GLU A 204 23.78 11.79 3.43
CA GLU A 204 22.46 11.21 3.14
C GLU A 204 21.42 12.31 2.87
N CYS A 205 21.37 13.32 3.74
CA CYS A 205 20.49 14.47 3.63
C CYS A 205 21.28 15.76 3.38
N SER A 206 20.82 16.56 2.43
CA SER A 206 21.34 17.92 2.20
C SER A 206 20.21 18.84 1.74
N ASN A 207 20.33 20.15 2.03
CA ASN A 207 19.29 21.10 1.63
C ASN A 207 19.42 21.46 0.14
N VAL A 208 18.54 20.89 -0.68
CA VAL A 208 18.43 21.17 -2.13
C VAL A 208 17.82 22.54 -2.44
N PHE A 209 17.12 23.15 -1.48
CA PHE A 209 16.52 24.48 -1.58
C PHE A 209 17.13 25.44 -0.53
N PRO A 210 18.40 25.87 -0.69
CA PRO A 210 19.14 26.65 0.31
C PRO A 210 18.53 28.03 0.61
N ASN A 211 17.60 28.51 -0.21
CA ASN A 211 16.89 29.78 -0.01
C ASN A 211 15.43 29.59 0.46
N GLY A 212 15.06 28.35 0.85
CA GLY A 212 13.69 27.94 1.09
C GLY A 212 12.99 27.49 -0.19
N ASP A 213 11.92 26.72 0.01
CA ASP A 213 10.97 26.30 -1.00
C ASP A 213 9.71 27.19 -0.91
N PHE A 214 9.16 27.57 -2.06
CA PHE A 214 7.96 28.40 -2.19
C PHE A 214 6.99 27.85 -3.25
N SER A 215 7.20 26.61 -3.70
CA SER A 215 6.26 25.91 -4.56
C SER A 215 4.91 25.74 -3.89
N PRO A 216 3.80 25.91 -4.63
CA PRO A 216 2.51 25.47 -4.13
C PRO A 216 2.47 23.94 -4.06
N TYR A 217 1.87 23.40 -3.00
CA TYR A 217 1.74 21.97 -2.73
C TYR A 217 1.32 21.13 -3.96
N SER A 218 1.82 19.90 -4.03
CA SER A 218 1.78 19.08 -5.24
C SER A 218 0.44 18.40 -5.46
N GLU A 219 -0.43 18.33 -4.46
CA GLU A 219 -1.78 17.77 -4.57
C GLU A 219 -2.60 18.47 -5.67
N ARG A 220 -2.35 19.76 -5.92
CA ARG A 220 -2.91 20.55 -7.03
C ARG A 220 -2.69 19.92 -8.42
N LEU A 221 -1.61 19.15 -8.60
CA LEU A 221 -1.23 18.51 -9.87
C LEU A 221 -1.90 17.13 -10.04
N LEU A 222 -2.25 16.46 -8.94
CA LEU A 222 -2.77 15.08 -8.96
C LEU A 222 -4.03 14.90 -9.84
N PRO A 223 -5.02 15.83 -9.90
CA PRO A 223 -6.19 15.65 -10.76
C PRO A 223 -5.89 15.53 -12.26
N ASP A 224 -4.92 16.31 -12.77
CA ASP A 224 -4.51 16.28 -14.18
C ASP A 224 -3.68 15.01 -14.49
N LEU A 225 -2.80 14.65 -13.56
CA LEU A 225 -2.03 13.40 -13.62
C LEU A 225 -2.96 12.16 -13.61
N LEU A 226 -3.96 12.12 -12.73
CA LEU A 226 -4.96 11.04 -12.64
C LEU A 226 -5.84 10.91 -13.90
N ALA A 227 -5.99 11.99 -14.67
CA ALA A 227 -6.70 11.99 -15.95
C ALA A 227 -5.83 11.49 -17.11
N LYS A 228 -4.50 11.64 -17.03
CA LYS A 228 -3.55 11.36 -18.13
C LYS A 228 -2.78 10.05 -17.99
N LEU A 229 -2.48 9.61 -16.77
CA LEU A 229 -1.61 8.46 -16.50
C LEU A 229 -2.35 7.12 -16.72
N PRO A 230 -1.90 6.24 -17.64
CA PRO A 230 -2.56 4.96 -17.92
C PRO A 230 -2.64 3.97 -16.74
N ARG A 231 -1.84 4.17 -15.69
CA ARG A 231 -1.84 3.40 -14.44
C ARG A 231 -2.26 4.23 -13.24
N GLY A 232 -2.53 5.52 -13.43
CA GLY A 232 -2.91 6.41 -12.35
C GLY A 232 -1.81 6.64 -11.33
N ILE A 233 -2.23 6.84 -10.08
CA ILE A 233 -1.37 7.14 -8.94
C ILE A 233 -1.73 6.18 -7.81
N THR A 234 -0.70 5.62 -7.18
CA THR A 234 -0.83 4.90 -5.90
C THR A 234 -0.16 5.74 -4.83
N LEU A 235 -0.94 6.16 -3.84
CA LEU A 235 -0.46 6.70 -2.58
C LEU A 235 -0.50 5.56 -1.56
N TRP A 236 0.47 5.47 -0.67
CA TRP A 236 0.49 4.45 0.37
C TRP A 236 1.24 4.95 1.61
N HIS A 237 0.81 4.51 2.79
CA HIS A 237 1.23 5.06 4.08
C HIS A 237 1.47 3.98 5.14
N GLY A 238 2.57 4.10 5.89
CA GLY A 238 2.90 3.23 7.01
C GLY A 238 2.17 3.66 8.28
N LEU A 239 1.33 2.78 8.88
CA LEU A 239 0.55 3.13 10.07
C LEU A 239 1.38 3.29 11.37
N LEU A 240 2.69 3.09 11.32
CA LEU A 240 3.65 3.41 12.38
C LEU A 240 4.43 4.71 12.12
N ASP A 241 4.20 5.40 11.00
CA ASP A 241 4.78 6.73 10.79
C ASP A 241 4.11 7.73 11.75
N ALA A 242 4.95 8.50 12.43
CA ALA A 242 4.57 9.63 13.26
C ALA A 242 5.23 10.93 12.80
N LEU A 243 6.02 10.93 11.71
CA LEU A 243 6.45 12.14 11.02
C LEU A 243 5.31 12.67 10.15
N LEU A 244 4.73 11.84 9.29
CA LEU A 244 3.53 12.15 8.52
C LEU A 244 2.42 11.18 8.92
N LEU A 245 1.19 11.69 9.03
CA LEU A 245 0.09 10.93 9.62
C LEU A 245 -0.88 10.50 8.52
N ASN A 246 -1.23 9.22 8.45
CA ASN A 246 -2.10 8.64 7.41
C ASN A 246 -3.47 9.36 7.25
N MET A 247 -3.95 10.00 8.31
CA MET A 247 -5.17 10.80 8.28
C MET A 247 -5.01 12.11 7.49
N GLY A 248 -3.78 12.61 7.33
CA GLY A 248 -3.41 13.65 6.36
C GLY A 248 -3.66 13.21 4.93
N ASP A 249 -3.26 12.00 4.54
CA ASP A 249 -3.62 11.44 3.23
C ASP A 249 -5.13 11.42 3.04
N ARG A 250 -5.86 10.95 4.06
CA ARG A 250 -7.33 10.86 4.01
C ARG A 250 -7.96 12.24 3.87
N LEU A 251 -7.45 13.26 4.58
CA LEU A 251 -7.85 14.65 4.41
C LEU A 251 -7.61 15.14 2.98
N THR A 252 -6.39 14.98 2.46
CA THR A 252 -6.01 15.41 1.12
C THR A 252 -6.84 14.71 0.06
N ILE A 253 -6.93 13.38 0.09
CA ILE A 253 -7.73 12.59 -0.84
C ILE A 253 -9.21 13.01 -0.78
N GLN A 254 -9.81 13.16 0.41
CA GLN A 254 -11.20 13.60 0.50
C GLN A 254 -11.40 15.08 0.08
N ASN A 255 -10.36 15.91 0.07
CA ASN A 255 -10.41 17.27 -0.47
C ASN A 255 -10.16 17.32 -1.99
N LEU A 256 -9.43 16.36 -2.57
CA LEU A 256 -9.14 16.31 -4.01
C LEU A 256 -10.41 16.12 -4.86
N THR A 257 -10.40 16.68 -6.07
CA THR A 257 -11.48 16.52 -7.05
C THR A 257 -10.88 16.08 -8.38
N TRP A 258 -11.17 14.84 -8.78
CA TRP A 258 -10.60 14.23 -9.99
C TRP A 258 -11.63 13.38 -10.71
N ASN A 259 -11.51 13.29 -12.04
CA ASN A 259 -12.29 12.38 -12.89
C ASN A 259 -13.81 12.40 -12.59
N GLY A 260 -14.36 13.59 -12.32
CA GLY A 260 -15.81 13.85 -12.17
C GLY A 260 -16.38 13.89 -10.74
N ALA A 261 -15.59 13.60 -9.69
CA ALA A 261 -16.08 13.64 -8.31
C ALA A 261 -14.99 14.08 -7.30
N GLN A 262 -15.41 14.54 -6.12
CA GLN A 262 -14.54 14.86 -4.98
C GLN A 262 -14.39 13.64 -4.07
N GLY A 263 -13.17 13.34 -3.62
CA GLY A 263 -12.81 12.28 -2.67
C GLY A 263 -13.26 10.88 -3.07
N PHE A 264 -12.92 9.89 -2.27
CA PHE A 264 -13.46 8.54 -2.40
C PHE A 264 -14.91 8.48 -1.91
N SER A 265 -15.71 7.64 -2.58
CA SER A 265 -17.10 7.36 -2.21
C SER A 265 -17.24 6.46 -0.98
N ALA A 266 -16.21 5.68 -0.65
CA ALA A 266 -16.14 4.78 0.50
C ALA A 266 -14.75 4.84 1.17
N PRO A 267 -14.65 4.57 2.48
CA PRO A 267 -13.36 4.55 3.18
C PRO A 267 -12.52 3.31 2.83
N PRO A 268 -11.18 3.38 2.99
CA PRO A 268 -10.29 2.23 2.85
C PRO A 268 -10.69 1.10 3.79
N THR A 269 -11.08 -0.03 3.20
CA THR A 269 -11.63 -1.20 3.89
C THR A 269 -11.33 -2.53 3.19
N THR A 270 -10.80 -2.51 1.96
CA THR A 270 -10.46 -3.75 1.24
C THR A 270 -9.18 -4.34 1.83
N PRO A 271 -9.14 -5.57 2.37
CA PRO A 271 -7.94 -6.13 2.99
C PRO A 271 -6.77 -6.23 2.01
N LEU A 272 -5.60 -5.71 2.39
CA LEU A 272 -4.33 -5.99 1.73
C LEU A 272 -3.79 -7.31 2.28
N VAL A 273 -3.85 -8.40 1.49
CA VAL A 273 -3.41 -9.74 1.94
C VAL A 273 -2.11 -10.13 1.25
N VAL A 274 -1.05 -10.33 2.03
CA VAL A 274 0.27 -10.77 1.57
C VAL A 274 0.74 -11.97 2.38
N GLY A 275 1.24 -13.01 1.72
CA GLY A 275 1.70 -14.25 2.38
C GLY A 275 0.60 -15.07 3.08
N GLY A 276 -0.68 -14.72 2.89
CA GLY A 276 -1.83 -15.31 3.59
C GLY A 276 -2.27 -14.54 4.85
N SER A 277 -1.62 -13.43 5.19
CA SER A 277 -1.99 -12.55 6.30
C SER A 277 -2.48 -11.20 5.79
N GLN A 278 -3.42 -10.58 6.49
CA GLN A 278 -3.71 -9.16 6.28
C GLN A 278 -2.51 -8.31 6.74
N LYS A 279 -2.16 -7.31 5.94
CA LYS A 279 -1.02 -6.40 6.10
C LYS A 279 -1.45 -4.93 5.97
N GLY A 280 -2.73 -4.64 6.18
CA GLY A 280 -3.33 -3.33 5.98
C GLY A 280 -4.62 -3.38 5.17
N VAL A 281 -5.00 -2.24 4.61
CA VAL A 281 -6.18 -2.06 3.76
C VAL A 281 -5.88 -1.19 2.55
N TYR A 282 -6.71 -1.27 1.52
CA TYR A 282 -6.64 -0.37 0.37
C TYR A 282 -8.01 0.04 -0.16
N HIS A 283 -8.00 1.05 -1.01
CA HIS A 283 -9.13 1.46 -1.84
C HIS A 283 -8.66 1.99 -3.19
N SER A 284 -9.47 1.82 -4.23
CA SER A 284 -9.17 2.31 -5.58
C SER A 284 -10.39 2.91 -6.25
N GLU A 285 -10.32 4.17 -6.68
CA GLU A 285 -11.34 4.81 -7.51
C GLU A 285 -10.72 5.72 -8.57
N ARG A 286 -11.24 5.64 -9.81
CA ARG A 286 -10.97 6.63 -10.87
C ARG A 286 -9.47 6.91 -11.06
N ASN A 287 -8.66 5.86 -11.13
CA ASN A 287 -7.19 5.85 -11.26
C ASN A 287 -6.38 6.28 -10.01
N LEU A 288 -7.01 6.61 -8.88
CA LEU A 288 -6.30 6.78 -7.61
C LEU A 288 -6.44 5.50 -6.79
N THR A 289 -5.33 4.97 -6.28
CA THR A 289 -5.30 3.92 -5.26
C THR A 289 -4.66 4.50 -4.00
N TYR A 290 -5.23 4.18 -2.84
CA TYR A 290 -4.65 4.46 -1.54
C TYR A 290 -4.50 3.16 -0.75
N VAL A 291 -3.36 2.97 -0.08
CA VAL A 291 -3.05 1.78 0.71
C VAL A 291 -2.52 2.20 2.08
N GLU A 292 -3.07 1.63 3.14
CA GLU A 292 -2.52 1.75 4.49
C GLU A 292 -1.85 0.43 4.84
N VAL A 293 -0.64 0.46 5.39
CA VAL A 293 0.15 -0.74 5.70
C VAL A 293 0.28 -0.92 7.21
N ASP A 294 -0.25 -2.04 7.70
CA ASP A 294 -0.14 -2.45 9.10
C ASP A 294 1.32 -2.81 9.43
N GLY A 295 1.87 -2.24 10.50
CA GLY A 295 3.18 -2.62 11.00
C GLY A 295 4.36 -2.14 10.14
N ALA A 296 4.19 -1.06 9.39
CA ALA A 296 5.26 -0.31 8.73
C ALA A 296 5.23 1.16 9.19
N GLY A 297 6.39 1.76 9.33
CA GLY A 297 6.57 3.21 9.46
C GLY A 297 6.84 3.87 8.11
N HIS A 298 7.49 5.03 8.15
CA HIS A 298 7.76 5.90 6.99
C HIS A 298 8.44 5.16 5.83
N MET A 299 9.36 4.24 6.15
CA MET A 299 10.12 3.43 5.19
C MET A 299 9.49 2.04 5.02
N ILE A 300 8.29 1.98 4.42
CA ILE A 300 7.55 0.70 4.20
C ILE A 300 8.42 -0.41 3.55
N PRO A 301 9.33 -0.13 2.58
CA PRO A 301 10.22 -1.16 2.03
C PRO A 301 11.23 -1.76 3.02
N GLU A 302 11.60 -1.03 4.07
CA GLU A 302 12.46 -1.51 5.16
C GLU A 302 11.66 -2.37 6.14
N ASP A 303 10.51 -1.88 6.60
CA ASP A 303 9.68 -2.54 7.61
C ASP A 303 8.91 -3.78 7.10
N GLN A 304 8.40 -3.70 5.87
CA GLN A 304 7.54 -4.72 5.27
C GLN A 304 7.99 -5.04 3.83
N PRO A 305 9.23 -5.52 3.59
CA PRO A 305 9.78 -5.72 2.25
C PRO A 305 8.95 -6.66 1.35
N GLU A 306 8.33 -7.70 1.92
CA GLU A 306 7.41 -8.58 1.18
C GLU A 306 6.14 -7.84 0.71
N THR A 307 5.57 -6.99 1.56
CA THR A 307 4.39 -6.16 1.25
C THR A 307 4.75 -5.09 0.23
N ALA A 308 5.91 -4.44 0.38
CA ALA A 308 6.42 -3.45 -0.56
C ALA A 308 6.62 -4.03 -1.96
N LEU A 309 7.24 -5.22 -2.05
CA LEU A 309 7.39 -5.93 -3.32
C LEU A 309 6.03 -6.31 -3.93
N HIS A 310 5.06 -6.74 -3.11
CA HIS A 310 3.72 -7.07 -3.56
C HIS A 310 2.99 -5.84 -4.16
N VAL A 311 3.00 -4.70 -3.46
CA VAL A 311 2.38 -3.45 -3.92
C VAL A 311 3.06 -2.96 -5.19
N LEU A 312 4.40 -2.94 -5.24
CA LEU A 312 5.15 -2.55 -6.43
C LEU A 312 4.82 -3.44 -7.65
N GLN A 313 4.71 -4.75 -7.46
CA GLN A 313 4.28 -5.68 -8.52
C GLN A 313 2.85 -5.37 -9.02
N ALA A 314 1.94 -5.03 -8.12
CA ALA A 314 0.56 -4.65 -8.45
C ALA A 314 0.47 -3.32 -9.24
N VAL A 315 1.38 -2.37 -8.98
CA VAL A 315 1.49 -1.10 -9.74
C VAL A 315 2.07 -1.33 -11.13
N LEU A 316 3.15 -2.11 -11.24
CA LEU A 316 3.87 -2.33 -12.49
C LEU A 316 3.07 -3.17 -13.50
N VAL A 317 2.39 -4.22 -13.04
CA VAL A 317 1.68 -5.20 -13.87
C VAL A 317 0.17 -4.95 -13.87
N SER A 318 -0.56 -5.31 -14.93
CA SER A 318 -2.05 -5.21 -14.98
C SER A 318 -2.74 -6.24 -14.05
N LEU A 319 -2.18 -6.57 -12.89
CA LEU A 319 -2.53 -7.76 -12.13
C LEU A 319 -3.80 -7.61 -11.27
N PHE A 320 -4.37 -6.41 -11.14
CA PHE A 320 -5.69 -6.20 -10.52
C PHE A 320 -6.84 -7.02 -11.17
N VAL A 321 -6.65 -7.52 -12.40
CA VAL A 321 -7.59 -8.48 -13.02
C VAL A 321 -7.32 -9.93 -12.57
N CYS A 322 -6.08 -10.30 -12.26
CA CYS A 322 -5.71 -11.64 -11.78
C CYS A 322 -5.85 -11.80 -10.26
N ILE A 323 -5.61 -10.74 -9.47
CA ILE A 323 -5.84 -10.71 -8.01
C ILE A 323 -7.34 -10.85 -7.69
N ARG A 324 -8.23 -10.48 -8.62
CA ARG A 324 -9.68 -10.73 -8.55
C ARG A 324 -10.10 -12.20 -8.72
N LEU A 325 -9.16 -13.15 -8.76
CA LEU A 325 -9.44 -14.59 -8.70
C LEU A 325 -9.03 -15.19 -7.35
N HIS A 326 -9.63 -14.68 -6.26
CA HIS A 326 -9.75 -15.42 -5.01
C HIS A 326 -11.22 -15.43 -4.53
N LEU A 327 -11.85 -16.57 -4.78
CA LEU A 327 -12.71 -17.33 -3.88
C LEU A 327 -13.36 -16.55 -2.70
N PRO A 328 -14.69 -16.40 -2.67
CA PRO A 328 -15.38 -16.21 -1.40
C PRO A 328 -15.32 -17.51 -0.58
N GLU A 329 -15.00 -17.40 0.71
CA GLU A 329 -15.05 -18.54 1.62
C GLU A 329 -16.48 -19.08 1.83
N ARG A 330 -16.57 -20.39 2.07
CA ARG A 330 -17.75 -21.17 2.51
C ARG A 330 -18.94 -21.27 1.56
N ALA A 331 -18.98 -22.40 0.86
CA ALA A 331 -20.12 -23.31 0.97
C ALA A 331 -19.60 -24.72 1.30
N GLU A 332 -20.16 -25.39 2.31
CA GLU A 332 -19.81 -26.78 2.62
C GLU A 332 -20.29 -27.70 1.49
N ALA A 333 -19.36 -28.40 0.83
CA ALA A 333 -19.67 -29.37 -0.22
C ALA A 333 -19.50 -30.81 0.31
N PRO A 334 -20.43 -31.73 0.00
CA PRO A 334 -20.48 -33.05 0.61
C PRO A 334 -19.41 -34.01 0.06
N GLN A 335 -18.94 -34.90 0.94
CA GLN A 335 -18.02 -36.00 0.63
C GLN A 335 -18.52 -36.88 -0.54
N ARG A 336 -17.82 -36.85 -1.67
CA ARG A 336 -17.82 -37.93 -2.67
C ARG A 336 -16.44 -38.13 -3.30
N GLU A 337 -15.91 -39.34 -3.15
CA GLU A 337 -14.72 -39.80 -3.85
C GLU A 337 -15.05 -40.19 -5.30
N SER A 338 -14.38 -39.56 -6.28
CA SER A 338 -13.87 -40.24 -7.50
C SER A 338 -13.20 -39.23 -8.44
N SER A 339 -12.00 -39.55 -8.95
CA SER A 339 -11.26 -38.87 -10.03
C SER A 339 -11.21 -37.33 -9.98
N SER A 340 -10.29 -36.78 -9.19
CA SER A 340 -9.81 -35.39 -9.32
C SER A 340 -8.43 -35.36 -10.00
N PRO A 341 -8.11 -34.38 -10.87
CA PRO A 341 -6.80 -34.23 -11.52
C PRO A 341 -5.62 -34.19 -10.54
N VAL A 342 -5.87 -33.75 -9.30
CA VAL A 342 -4.89 -33.72 -8.19
C VAL A 342 -4.40 -35.13 -7.82
N ASN A 343 -5.23 -36.16 -7.99
CA ASN A 343 -4.86 -37.54 -7.69
C ASN A 343 -4.05 -38.19 -8.83
N GLU A 344 -4.25 -37.78 -10.08
CA GLU A 344 -3.42 -38.23 -11.22
C GLU A 344 -2.00 -37.63 -11.15
N LEU A 345 -1.89 -36.36 -10.72
CA LEU A 345 -0.60 -35.72 -10.43
C LEU A 345 0.24 -36.46 -9.37
N ARG A 346 -0.42 -37.07 -8.37
CA ARG A 346 0.24 -37.93 -7.37
C ARG A 346 0.72 -39.27 -7.95
N ALA A 347 0.02 -39.82 -8.94
CA ALA A 347 0.33 -41.13 -9.54
C ALA A 347 1.58 -41.13 -10.44
N LEU A 348 2.00 -39.97 -10.97
CA LEU A 348 3.18 -39.82 -11.82
C LEU A 348 4.51 -39.85 -11.04
N SER A 349 4.74 -40.85 -10.17
CA SER A 349 5.94 -40.91 -9.33
C SER A 349 7.21 -41.28 -10.13
N GLY A 350 8.09 -40.31 -10.37
CA GLY A 350 9.51 -40.56 -10.70
C GLY A 350 10.08 -39.74 -11.86
N ASP A 351 9.29 -39.42 -12.89
CA ASP A 351 9.80 -38.82 -14.12
C ASP A 351 9.42 -37.33 -14.30
N ARG A 352 10.43 -36.45 -14.21
CA ARG A 352 10.25 -34.99 -14.11
C ARG A 352 9.73 -34.34 -15.41
N PRO A 353 10.23 -34.67 -16.62
CA PRO A 353 9.72 -34.10 -17.87
C PRO A 353 8.25 -34.47 -18.13
N SER A 354 7.86 -35.69 -17.78
CA SER A 354 6.49 -36.19 -17.97
C SER A 354 5.47 -35.45 -17.10
N ARG A 355 5.82 -35.09 -15.86
CA ARG A 355 4.97 -34.22 -15.00
C ARG A 355 4.78 -32.82 -15.59
N PHE A 356 5.87 -32.20 -16.05
CA PHE A 356 5.85 -30.85 -16.62
C PHE A 356 4.96 -30.78 -17.88
N ASN A 357 5.10 -31.75 -18.79
CA ASN A 357 4.25 -31.86 -19.98
C ASN A 357 2.78 -32.17 -19.64
N TYR A 358 2.52 -32.99 -18.61
CA TYR A 358 1.16 -33.28 -18.17
C TYR A 358 0.45 -32.03 -17.63
N ILE A 359 1.13 -31.23 -16.80
CA ILE A 359 0.59 -29.95 -16.29
C ILE A 359 0.30 -29.01 -17.45
N LEU A 360 1.28 -28.75 -18.32
CA LEU A 360 1.15 -27.81 -19.44
C LEU A 360 -0.01 -28.14 -20.40
N ASN A 361 -0.23 -29.42 -20.70
CA ASN A 361 -1.27 -29.85 -21.64
C ASN A 361 -2.69 -29.86 -21.04
N ASN A 362 -2.83 -29.83 -19.71
CA ASN A 362 -4.13 -29.95 -19.03
C ASN A 362 -4.58 -28.67 -18.29
N ILE A 363 -3.84 -27.56 -18.37
CA ILE A 363 -4.22 -26.26 -17.77
C ILE A 363 -5.69 -25.89 -18.07
N PRO A 364 -6.21 -25.97 -19.31
CA PRO A 364 -7.61 -25.61 -19.59
C PRO A 364 -8.61 -26.51 -18.86
N SER A 365 -8.38 -27.82 -18.83
CA SER A 365 -9.25 -28.79 -18.18
C SER A 365 -9.21 -28.68 -16.65
N ILE A 366 -8.06 -28.33 -16.07
CA ILE A 366 -7.93 -28.03 -14.64
C ILE A 366 -8.77 -26.79 -14.29
N ILE A 367 -8.66 -25.71 -15.06
CA ILE A 367 -9.46 -24.48 -14.87
C ILE A 367 -10.95 -24.78 -15.00
N ILE A 368 -11.38 -25.51 -16.04
CA ILE A 368 -12.79 -25.86 -16.26
C ILE A 368 -13.34 -26.74 -15.12
N SER A 369 -12.56 -27.72 -14.65
CA SER A 369 -12.97 -28.62 -13.56
C SER A 369 -13.22 -27.88 -12.23
N PHE A 370 -12.48 -26.80 -11.96
CA PHE A 370 -12.69 -25.93 -10.80
C PHE A 370 -13.93 -25.02 -10.92
N MET A 371 -14.42 -24.78 -12.14
CA MET A 371 -15.63 -23.96 -12.36
C MET A 371 -16.91 -24.81 -12.41
N SER A 372 -16.84 -26.05 -12.93
CA SER A 372 -18.00 -26.94 -13.05
C SER A 372 -18.62 -27.39 -11.70
N THR A 373 -17.90 -27.23 -10.58
CA THR A 373 -18.41 -27.55 -9.25
C THR A 373 -19.46 -26.57 -8.72
N HIS A 374 -19.74 -25.46 -9.42
CA HIS A 374 -20.68 -24.43 -8.97
C HIS A 374 -22.05 -24.38 -9.68
N GLU A 375 -22.32 -25.19 -10.71
CA GLU A 375 -23.59 -25.12 -11.47
C GLU A 375 -24.71 -26.06 -10.98
N SER A 376 -24.52 -26.83 -9.91
CA SER A 376 -25.45 -27.90 -9.48
C SER A 376 -26.20 -27.60 -8.17
N THR A 377 -26.97 -26.50 -8.10
CA THR A 377 -27.96 -26.25 -7.03
C THR A 377 -29.28 -25.64 -7.52
N GLN A 378 -30.14 -26.47 -8.12
CA GLN A 378 -31.59 -26.23 -8.09
C GLN A 378 -32.27 -27.26 -7.17
N PRO A 379 -33.10 -26.84 -6.19
CA PRO A 379 -33.77 -27.77 -5.29
C PRO A 379 -34.98 -28.42 -5.97
N THR A 380 -34.97 -29.74 -6.07
CA THR A 380 -36.15 -30.55 -6.41
C THR A 380 -36.79 -31.10 -5.12
N GLY A 381 -38.12 -31.10 -5.01
CA GLY A 381 -38.84 -31.96 -4.06
C GLY A 381 -39.89 -31.33 -3.14
N SER A 382 -41.14 -31.31 -3.61
CA SER A 382 -42.35 -31.75 -2.88
C SER A 382 -42.60 -31.40 -1.40
N GLY A 383 -43.68 -30.65 -1.14
CA GLY A 383 -44.38 -30.62 0.16
C GLY A 383 -45.74 -29.91 0.05
N GLN A 384 -46.85 -30.58 0.43
CA GLN A 384 -48.21 -30.03 0.34
C GLN A 384 -48.56 -29.14 1.54
N GLY A 385 -49.27 -28.01 1.31
CA GLY A 385 -49.82 -27.16 2.38
C GLY A 385 -50.75 -26.07 1.84
N SER A 386 -52.04 -26.14 2.17
CA SER A 386 -53.13 -25.31 1.62
C SER A 386 -53.24 -23.89 2.20
N GLY A 387 -53.59 -22.90 1.37
CA GLY A 387 -54.13 -21.61 1.83
C GLY A 387 -54.13 -20.52 0.75
N GLN A 388 -55.31 -20.01 0.36
CA GLN A 388 -55.46 -19.01 -0.72
C GLN A 388 -55.33 -17.56 -0.24
N SER A 389 -54.65 -16.71 -1.01
CA SER A 389 -55.26 -15.50 -1.60
C SER A 389 -54.41 -14.94 -2.74
N GLN A 390 -55.03 -14.64 -3.88
CA GLN A 390 -54.38 -13.96 -5.00
C GLN A 390 -54.50 -12.45 -4.82
N HIS A 391 -53.48 -11.68 -5.21
CA HIS A 391 -53.66 -10.65 -6.25
C HIS A 391 -52.32 -10.23 -6.89
N THR A 392 -52.42 -9.97 -8.19
CA THR A 392 -51.37 -9.74 -9.19
C THR A 392 -50.64 -8.40 -9.08
N PHE A 393 -49.36 -8.38 -9.46
CA PHE A 393 -48.80 -7.30 -10.29
C PHE A 393 -47.84 -7.89 -11.34
N GLU A 394 -47.88 -7.35 -12.56
CA GLU A 394 -47.13 -7.86 -13.71
C GLU A 394 -45.69 -7.31 -13.73
N GLY A 395 -44.73 -8.15 -14.10
CA GLY A 395 -43.36 -7.77 -14.39
C GLY A 395 -42.85 -8.56 -15.61
N GLN A 396 -42.41 -7.87 -16.65
CA GLN A 396 -42.03 -8.49 -17.92
C GLN A 396 -40.78 -9.36 -17.78
N ALA A 397 -40.80 -10.52 -18.44
CA ALA A 397 -39.63 -11.40 -18.50
C ALA A 397 -38.49 -10.74 -19.29
N ALA A 398 -37.33 -10.59 -18.64
CA ALA A 398 -36.09 -10.22 -19.30
C ALA A 398 -35.36 -11.48 -19.77
N ASP A 399 -34.91 -11.43 -21.03
CA ASP A 399 -34.29 -12.51 -21.79
C ASP A 399 -33.01 -13.07 -21.13
N THR A 400 -32.99 -14.38 -20.85
CA THR A 400 -31.87 -15.10 -20.19
C THR A 400 -30.69 -15.42 -21.12
N THR A 401 -30.63 -14.84 -22.32
CA THR A 401 -29.64 -15.18 -23.35
C THR A 401 -28.36 -14.31 -23.33
N THR A 402 -28.18 -13.44 -22.33
CA THR A 402 -27.13 -12.39 -22.34
C THR A 402 -26.13 -12.43 -21.17
N LEU A 403 -25.77 -13.62 -20.67
CA LEU A 403 -24.84 -13.77 -19.53
C LEU A 403 -23.79 -14.89 -19.68
N THR A 404 -23.39 -15.20 -20.92
CA THR A 404 -22.30 -16.15 -21.21
C THR A 404 -21.38 -15.66 -22.34
N ALA A 405 -20.61 -14.61 -22.06
CA ALA A 405 -19.47 -14.20 -22.88
C ALA A 405 -18.42 -13.49 -22.01
N PHE A 406 -17.52 -14.26 -21.38
CA PHE A 406 -16.24 -13.69 -20.95
C PHE A 406 -15.51 -13.18 -22.19
N ASN A 407 -15.01 -11.94 -22.15
CA ASN A 407 -14.35 -11.35 -23.31
C ASN A 407 -13.12 -12.20 -23.70
N GLN A 408 -13.15 -12.81 -24.89
CA GLN A 408 -12.07 -13.66 -25.39
C GLN A 408 -10.73 -12.92 -25.46
N ASP A 409 -10.75 -11.59 -25.62
CA ASP A 409 -9.54 -10.75 -25.60
C ASP A 409 -8.81 -10.83 -24.26
N VAL A 410 -9.52 -11.00 -23.14
CA VAL A 410 -8.91 -11.10 -21.80
C VAL A 410 -8.21 -12.45 -21.64
N VAL A 411 -8.87 -13.54 -22.03
CA VAL A 411 -8.29 -14.89 -22.01
C VAL A 411 -7.08 -14.98 -22.96
N SER A 412 -7.23 -14.44 -24.17
CA SER A 412 -6.16 -14.31 -25.17
C SER A 412 -4.99 -13.46 -24.66
N THR A 413 -5.27 -12.36 -23.95
CA THR A 413 -4.24 -11.51 -23.35
C THR A 413 -3.49 -12.22 -22.23
N CYS A 414 -4.18 -12.93 -21.32
CA CYS A 414 -3.52 -13.73 -20.28
C CYS A 414 -2.66 -14.85 -20.88
N GLN A 415 -3.18 -15.56 -21.89
CA GLN A 415 -2.41 -16.57 -22.63
C GLN A 415 -1.20 -15.97 -23.33
N THR A 416 -1.35 -14.79 -23.95
CA THR A 416 -0.26 -14.05 -24.62
C THR A 416 0.78 -13.52 -23.64
N ILE A 417 0.39 -13.11 -22.43
CA ILE A 417 1.32 -12.69 -21.37
C ILE A 417 2.14 -13.89 -20.90
N VAL A 418 1.50 -15.03 -20.64
CA VAL A 418 2.21 -16.29 -20.31
C VAL A 418 3.10 -16.73 -21.48
N GLN A 419 2.65 -16.61 -22.73
CA GLN A 419 3.44 -16.92 -23.92
C GLN A 419 4.68 -16.01 -24.02
N LYS A 420 4.54 -14.71 -23.80
CA LYS A 420 5.66 -13.75 -23.81
C LYS A 420 6.60 -13.91 -22.61
N PHE A 421 6.12 -14.40 -21.48
CA PHE A 421 6.97 -14.78 -20.34
C PHE A 421 7.80 -16.04 -20.65
N ARG A 422 7.38 -16.89 -21.61
CA ARG A 422 8.19 -18.01 -22.14
C ARG A 422 9.28 -17.54 -23.12
N GLU A 423 9.06 -16.42 -23.82
CA GLU A 423 9.96 -15.91 -24.87
C GLU A 423 11.13 -15.11 -24.27
N GLY A 424 12.33 -15.71 -24.29
CA GLY A 424 13.58 -15.07 -23.84
C GLY A 424 14.21 -15.68 -22.58
N LEU A 425 13.49 -16.54 -21.86
CA LEU A 425 14.06 -17.32 -20.76
C LEU A 425 14.77 -18.57 -21.29
N SER A 426 15.95 -18.88 -20.74
CA SER A 426 16.60 -20.18 -20.92
C SER A 426 15.78 -21.29 -20.26
N ASP A 427 15.98 -22.55 -20.66
CA ASP A 427 15.27 -23.67 -20.03
C ASP A 427 15.56 -23.81 -18.53
N GLU A 428 16.74 -23.35 -18.09
CA GLU A 428 17.12 -23.28 -16.68
C GLU A 428 16.36 -22.16 -15.92
N GLN A 429 16.17 -20.98 -16.53
CA GLN A 429 15.33 -19.92 -15.96
C GLN A 429 13.85 -20.30 -15.93
N ARG A 430 13.36 -21.01 -16.96
CA ARG A 430 12.00 -21.58 -16.98
C ARG A 430 11.83 -22.64 -15.89
N TYR A 431 12.84 -23.47 -15.67
CA TYR A 431 12.86 -24.46 -14.59
C TYR A 431 12.82 -23.78 -13.21
N GLN A 432 13.68 -22.79 -12.96
CA GLN A 432 13.69 -22.03 -11.69
C GLN A 432 12.34 -21.34 -11.41
N ALA A 433 11.74 -20.70 -12.43
CA ALA A 433 10.42 -20.08 -12.28
C ALA A 433 9.31 -21.11 -11.96
N ALA A 434 9.37 -22.30 -12.59
CA ALA A 434 8.44 -23.40 -12.30
C ALA A 434 8.68 -24.02 -10.91
N GLU A 435 9.92 -24.10 -10.44
CA GLU A 435 10.30 -24.62 -9.13
C GLU A 435 9.88 -23.66 -8.01
N VAL A 436 10.01 -22.34 -8.18
CA VAL A 436 9.44 -21.33 -7.29
C VAL A 436 7.91 -21.46 -7.22
N TYR A 437 7.23 -21.62 -8.36
CA TYR A 437 5.78 -21.78 -8.41
C TYR A 437 5.32 -23.09 -7.75
N LEU A 438 6.04 -24.20 -7.94
CA LEU A 438 5.76 -25.48 -7.29
C LEU A 438 6.02 -25.43 -5.77
N ASN A 439 7.11 -24.82 -5.33
CA ASN A 439 7.40 -24.63 -3.90
C ASN A 439 6.32 -23.76 -3.23
N MET A 440 5.83 -22.71 -3.90
CA MET A 440 4.73 -21.88 -3.41
C MET A 440 3.44 -22.69 -3.25
N LEU A 441 3.12 -23.58 -4.20
CA LEU A 441 1.97 -24.48 -4.11
C LEU A 441 2.14 -25.58 -3.04
N GLU A 442 3.35 -26.12 -2.84
CA GLU A 442 3.64 -27.09 -1.79
C GLU A 442 3.57 -26.45 -0.38
N GLU A 443 4.06 -25.23 -0.20
CA GLU A 443 3.89 -24.47 1.05
C GLU A 443 2.42 -24.14 1.32
N PHE A 444 1.64 -23.78 0.29
CA PHE A 444 0.20 -23.59 0.43
C PHE A 444 -0.50 -24.88 0.92
N ALA A 445 -0.18 -26.03 0.31
CA ALA A 445 -0.71 -27.33 0.71
C ALA A 445 -0.21 -27.83 2.08
N LYS A 446 0.94 -27.36 2.58
CA LYS A 446 1.39 -27.60 3.96
C LYS A 446 0.59 -26.75 4.95
N ARG A 447 0.32 -25.47 4.63
CA ARG A 447 -0.43 -24.53 5.47
C ARG A 447 -1.89 -24.97 5.68
N GLU A 448 -2.57 -25.50 4.65
CA GLU A 448 -3.91 -26.09 4.80
C GLU A 448 -3.97 -27.20 5.87
N LYS A 449 -2.94 -28.07 5.95
CA LYS A 449 -2.90 -29.15 6.95
C LYS A 449 -2.78 -28.65 8.39
N VAL A 450 -2.12 -27.51 8.60
CA VAL A 450 -1.98 -26.90 9.93
C VAL A 450 -3.30 -26.24 10.36
N ALA A 451 -4.01 -25.59 9.43
CA ALA A 451 -5.33 -25.00 9.69
C ALA A 451 -6.37 -26.05 10.11
N VAL A 452 -6.39 -27.22 9.47
CA VAL A 452 -7.31 -28.32 9.82
C VAL A 452 -7.02 -28.90 11.21
N ALA A 453 -5.75 -28.93 11.64
CA ALA A 453 -5.39 -29.45 12.96
C ALA A 453 -5.84 -28.54 14.12
N HIS A 454 -5.72 -27.22 13.97
CA HIS A 454 -6.15 -26.26 15.01
C HIS A 454 -7.67 -26.08 15.10
N GLY A 455 -8.42 -26.37 14.03
CA GLY A 455 -9.88 -26.30 14.00
C GLY A 455 -10.63 -27.33 14.86
N GLN A 456 -9.95 -28.36 15.40
CA GLN A 456 -10.59 -29.45 16.16
C GLN A 456 -10.40 -29.38 17.69
N GLN A 457 -9.67 -28.40 18.23
CA GLN A 457 -9.23 -28.43 19.64
C GLN A 457 -9.82 -27.34 20.57
N SER A 458 -10.84 -26.60 20.12
CA SER A 458 -11.45 -25.50 20.89
C SER A 458 -12.97 -25.67 21.07
N SER A 459 -13.39 -26.59 21.95
CA SER A 459 -14.79 -26.66 22.43
C SER A 459 -15.03 -27.40 23.76
N THR A 460 -14.12 -27.33 24.74
CA THR A 460 -14.41 -27.66 26.15
C THR A 460 -13.47 -26.91 27.09
N ASP A 461 -13.95 -25.83 27.74
CA ASP A 461 -14.13 -25.76 29.20
C ASP A 461 -14.32 -24.33 29.71
N SER A 462 -15.21 -24.20 30.70
CA SER A 462 -15.57 -22.96 31.39
C SER A 462 -15.15 -23.04 32.85
N HIS A 463 -14.55 -22.00 33.44
CA HIS A 463 -14.70 -21.58 34.87
C HIS A 463 -13.94 -20.25 35.11
N THR A 464 -14.61 -19.12 35.40
CA THR A 464 -14.93 -18.50 36.73
C THR A 464 -13.75 -18.12 37.68
N ILE A 465 -13.54 -16.79 37.83
CA ILE A 465 -13.24 -15.99 39.05
C ILE A 465 -11.95 -16.29 39.87
N ASP A 466 -11.07 -15.29 40.03
CA ASP A 466 -10.81 -14.62 41.34
C ASP A 466 -9.83 -13.41 41.28
N THR A 467 -9.98 -12.46 42.23
CA THR A 467 -9.02 -11.37 42.55
C THR A 467 -8.71 -11.35 44.05
N PRO A 468 -7.46 -11.07 44.46
CA PRO A 468 -7.18 -9.97 45.43
C PRO A 468 -5.91 -9.16 45.06
N VAL A 469 -5.77 -7.83 45.20
CA VAL A 469 -5.93 -6.86 46.33
C VAL A 469 -4.62 -6.59 47.12
N GLU A 470 -4.29 -5.29 47.28
CA GLU A 470 -3.29 -4.65 48.20
C GLU A 470 -1.77 -4.94 48.01
N ALA A 471 -0.82 -4.04 48.34
CA ALA A 471 -0.80 -2.60 48.68
C ALA A 471 0.66 -2.06 48.67
N ALA A 472 0.85 -0.72 48.59
CA ALA A 472 1.86 0.10 49.32
C ALA A 472 2.37 1.35 48.54
N GLN A 473 1.98 2.53 49.03
CA GLN A 473 2.77 3.79 49.01
C GLN A 473 3.58 3.89 50.34
N PRO A 474 4.48 4.89 50.59
CA PRO A 474 4.70 6.20 49.94
C PRO A 474 6.19 6.41 49.49
N ASP A 475 6.80 7.59 49.26
CA ASP A 475 6.48 9.02 49.54
C ASP A 475 7.29 10.02 48.64
N GLN A 476 7.08 11.33 48.85
CA GLN A 476 7.96 12.53 48.74
C GLN A 476 9.37 12.47 48.06
N SER A 477 9.95 13.52 47.44
CA SER A 477 9.54 14.91 47.07
C SER A 477 10.72 15.67 46.39
N ALA A 478 10.48 16.89 45.86
CA ALA A 478 11.40 17.91 45.29
C ALA A 478 11.54 17.86 43.74
N GLU A 479 11.10 18.85 42.95
CA GLU A 479 11.42 20.29 42.88
C GLU A 479 12.88 20.63 42.51
N ALA A 480 13.12 20.97 41.23
CA ALA A 480 13.85 22.17 40.80
C ALA A 480 13.69 22.40 39.27
N GLN A 481 13.39 23.64 38.87
CA GLN A 481 13.27 24.09 37.47
C GLN A 481 14.55 24.85 37.00
N PRO A 482 14.67 25.26 35.71
CA PRO A 482 15.96 25.38 35.02
C PRO A 482 16.46 26.83 34.89
N PRO A 483 17.49 27.08 34.05
CA PRO A 483 17.52 28.16 33.08
C PRO A 483 17.05 27.71 31.67
#